data_AF-A0A520CW18-F1
#
_entry.id   AF-A0A520CW18-F1
#
_cell.length_a   1.000
_cell.length_b   1.000
_cell.length_c   1.000
_cell.angle_alpha   90.00
_cell.angle_beta   90.00
_cell.angle_gamma   90.00
#
_symmetry.space_group_name_H-M   'P 1'
#
loop_
_entity.id
_entity.type
_entity.pdbx_description
1 polymer ?
#
loop_
_entity_poly.entity_id
_entity_poly.type
_entity_poly.pdbx_seq_one_letter_code
_entity_poly.pdbx_strand_id
1 'polypeptide(L)'
;KINEFSIEGTMNFWKQMQDFKNKRNNSWAIRWYASIFLKGGLTLNPSQSLVNNIGHDGTGVHSGINDIYNVIINPKPITQFPNQIVENKNAYMAIKTFLANRKGNLWSRIKRYVNEKLLR
;
A
#
# COMPACT_ATOMS: atom_id res chain seq x y z
N LYS A 1 -17.06 -8.31 5.15
CA LYS A 1 -15.87 -8.91 4.49
C LYS A 1 -15.25 -8.06 3.37
N ILE A 2 -15.91 -7.73 2.24
CA ILE A 2 -15.26 -6.94 1.16
C ILE A 2 -14.82 -5.55 1.64
N ASN A 3 -15.65 -4.91 2.47
CA ASN A 3 -15.34 -3.61 3.07
C ASN A 3 -14.04 -3.68 3.89
N GLU A 4 -13.94 -4.61 4.83
CA GLU A 4 -12.73 -4.86 5.64
C GLU A 4 -11.52 -5.24 4.77
N PHE A 5 -11.71 -6.15 3.81
CA PHE A 5 -10.68 -6.55 2.84
C PHE A 5 -10.15 -5.38 2.01
N SER A 6 -10.92 -4.31 1.87
CA SER A 6 -10.51 -3.12 1.10
C SER A 6 -10.08 -1.98 2.01
N ILE A 7 -9.84 -2.25 3.30
CA ILE A 7 -9.56 -1.24 4.34
C ILE A 7 -10.59 -0.11 4.25
N GLU A 8 -11.86 -0.52 4.29
CA GLU A 8 -13.03 0.35 4.19
C GLU A 8 -13.04 1.23 2.93
N GLY A 9 -12.63 0.65 1.80
CA GLY A 9 -12.60 1.32 0.50
C GLY A 9 -11.42 2.27 0.29
N THR A 10 -10.50 2.41 1.25
CA THR A 10 -9.28 3.23 1.08
C THR A 10 -8.26 2.58 0.14
N MET A 11 -8.47 1.32 -0.25
CA MET A 11 -7.64 0.58 -1.19
C MET A 11 -8.44 -0.17 -2.25
N ASN A 12 -7.86 -0.26 -3.45
CA ASN A 12 -8.42 -1.00 -4.58
C ASN A 12 -8.18 -2.51 -4.49
N PHE A 13 -8.09 -3.10 -3.29
CA PHE A 13 -7.77 -4.52 -3.12
C PHE A 13 -8.83 -5.43 -3.73
N TRP A 14 -10.12 -5.11 -3.57
CA TRP A 14 -11.18 -5.89 -4.21
C TRP A 14 -11.08 -5.87 -5.74
N LYS A 15 -10.83 -4.71 -6.34
CA LYS A 15 -10.58 -4.60 -7.79
C LYS A 15 -9.39 -5.46 -8.21
N GLN A 16 -8.28 -5.42 -7.46
CA GLN A 16 -7.11 -6.24 -7.77
C GLN A 16 -7.40 -7.75 -7.71
N MET A 17 -8.26 -8.19 -6.80
CA MET A 17 -8.73 -9.59 -6.76
C MET A 17 -9.61 -9.95 -7.96
N GLN A 18 -10.52 -9.06 -8.37
CA GLN A 18 -11.32 -9.25 -9.57
C GLN A 18 -10.44 -9.31 -10.83
N ASP A 19 -9.45 -8.42 -10.95
CA ASP A 19 -8.50 -8.42 -12.06
C ASP A 19 -7.65 -9.69 -12.07
N PHE A 20 -7.24 -10.19 -10.90
CA PHE A 20 -6.55 -11.48 -10.79
C PHE A 20 -7.42 -12.64 -11.31
N LYS A 21 -8.68 -12.71 -10.86
CA LYS A 21 -9.65 -13.71 -11.34
C LYS A 21 -9.84 -13.64 -12.86
N ASN A 22 -9.83 -12.42 -13.41
CA ASN A 22 -9.96 -12.17 -14.85
C ASN A 22 -8.64 -12.27 -15.63
N LYS A 23 -7.55 -12.75 -15.02
CA LYS A 23 -6.21 -12.87 -15.63
C LYS A 23 -5.60 -11.55 -16.12
N ARG A 24 -6.07 -10.40 -15.61
CA ARG A 24 -5.59 -9.04 -15.92
C ARG A 24 -4.54 -8.53 -14.93
N ASN A 25 -4.37 -9.22 -13.81
CA ASN A 25 -3.38 -8.90 -12.79
C ASN A 25 -2.74 -10.21 -12.31
N ASN A 26 -1.40 -10.32 -12.39
CA ASN A 26 -0.65 -11.49 -11.93
C ASN A 26 0.18 -11.20 -10.66
N SER A 27 -0.10 -10.10 -9.96
CA SER A 27 0.64 -9.67 -8.78
C SER A 27 0.59 -10.71 -7.65
N TRP A 28 1.76 -11.02 -7.09
CA TRP A 28 1.87 -11.85 -5.90
C TRP A 28 1.28 -11.17 -4.66
N ALA A 29 1.42 -9.85 -4.53
CA ALA A 29 1.06 -9.12 -3.31
C ALA A 29 -0.42 -9.26 -2.95
N ILE A 30 -1.33 -9.17 -3.92
CA ILE A 30 -2.77 -9.30 -3.64
C ILE A 30 -3.16 -10.73 -3.22
N ARG A 31 -2.48 -11.75 -3.77
CA ARG A 31 -2.68 -13.16 -3.41
C ARG A 31 -2.20 -13.43 -1.99
N TRP A 32 -1.03 -12.89 -1.63
CA TRP A 32 -0.51 -12.98 -0.28
C TRP A 32 -1.41 -12.26 0.73
N TYR A 33 -1.83 -11.03 0.43
CA TYR A 33 -2.76 -10.30 1.30
C TYR A 33 -4.08 -11.08 1.52
N ALA A 34 -4.64 -11.65 0.44
CA ALA A 34 -5.84 -12.49 0.53
C ALA A 34 -5.65 -13.74 1.38
N SER A 35 -4.51 -14.42 1.29
CA SER A 35 -4.27 -15.64 2.06
C SER A 35 -4.20 -15.36 3.56
N ILE A 36 -3.57 -14.24 3.96
CA ILE A 36 -3.55 -13.78 5.35
C ILE A 36 -4.95 -13.40 5.82
N PHE A 37 -5.65 -12.54 5.07
CA PHE A 37 -6.97 -12.06 5.46
C PHE A 37 -7.99 -13.20 5.63
N LEU A 38 -8.04 -14.15 4.69
CA LEU A 38 -8.98 -15.27 4.72
C LEU A 38 -8.74 -16.22 5.90
N LYS A 39 -7.51 -16.26 6.43
CA LYS A 39 -7.14 -17.04 7.62
C LYS A 39 -7.25 -16.25 8.92
N GLY A 40 -7.68 -14.99 8.88
CA GLY A 40 -7.65 -14.10 10.05
C GLY A 40 -6.23 -13.88 10.58
N GLY A 41 -5.22 -13.97 9.71
CA GLY A 41 -3.81 -13.86 10.08
C GLY A 41 -3.40 -12.41 10.37
N LEU A 42 -2.33 -12.27 11.13
CA LEU A 42 -1.72 -10.98 11.45
C LEU A 42 -0.36 -10.83 10.75
N THR A 43 -0.04 -9.61 10.36
CA THR A 43 1.25 -9.25 9.76
C THR A 43 2.00 -8.29 10.68
N LEU A 44 3.26 -8.59 10.95
CA LEU A 44 4.14 -7.66 11.65
C LEU A 44 4.74 -6.67 10.65
N ASN A 45 4.49 -5.38 10.87
CA ASN A 45 5.06 -4.30 10.05
C ASN A 45 5.86 -3.35 10.96
N PRO A 46 7.08 -2.96 10.59
CA PRO A 46 7.82 -1.95 11.34
C PRO A 46 7.15 -0.57 11.15
N SER A 47 7.20 0.27 12.18
CA SER A 47 6.65 1.64 12.13
C SER A 47 7.49 2.59 11.27
N GLN A 48 8.76 2.23 11.04
CA GLN A 48 9.68 2.93 10.16
C GLN A 48 10.15 1.97 9.07
N SER A 49 10.26 2.46 7.85
CA SER A 49 10.66 1.59 6.74
C SER A 49 12.11 1.14 6.89
N LEU A 50 12.37 -0.14 6.67
CA LEU A 50 13.72 -0.71 6.64
C LEU A 50 14.29 -0.76 5.21
N VAL A 51 13.45 -0.48 4.22
CA VAL A 51 13.79 -0.50 2.80
C VAL A 51 13.20 0.73 2.11
N ASN A 52 13.72 1.10 0.95
CA ASN A 52 13.09 2.10 0.09
C ASN A 52 12.70 1.45 -1.25
N ASN A 53 11.49 1.74 -1.72
CA ASN A 53 11.02 1.27 -3.01
C ASN A 53 11.43 2.26 -4.10
N ILE A 54 12.55 1.99 -4.76
CA ILE A 54 13.16 2.87 -5.76
C ILE A 54 12.45 2.84 -7.13
N GLY A 55 11.48 1.95 -7.35
CA GLY A 55 10.83 1.80 -8.65
C GLY A 55 9.84 2.90 -9.05
N HIS A 56 9.70 3.96 -8.24
CA HIS A 56 8.78 5.09 -8.50
C HIS A 56 9.44 6.30 -9.18
N ASP A 57 10.69 6.16 -9.61
CA ASP A 57 11.45 7.13 -10.40
C ASP A 57 11.12 7.08 -11.91
N GLY A 58 10.24 6.17 -12.31
CA GLY A 58 9.83 5.94 -13.70
C GLY A 58 10.56 4.78 -14.38
N THR A 59 11.43 4.06 -13.66
CA THR A 59 12.07 2.82 -14.15
C THR A 59 11.23 1.57 -13.86
N GLY A 60 10.26 1.65 -12.94
CA GLY A 60 9.44 0.51 -12.53
C GLY A 60 8.39 0.07 -13.55
N VAL A 61 8.25 -1.25 -13.73
CA VAL A 61 7.32 -1.89 -14.69
C VAL A 61 5.84 -1.55 -14.43
N HIS A 62 5.47 -1.30 -13.17
CA HIS A 62 4.09 -1.04 -12.76
C HIS A 62 3.94 0.26 -11.96
N SER A 63 4.86 1.20 -12.11
CA SER A 63 4.93 2.42 -11.29
C SER A 63 4.94 3.68 -12.16
N GLY A 64 4.00 4.59 -11.89
CA GLY A 64 4.12 5.98 -12.33
C GLY A 64 5.10 6.76 -11.47
N ILE A 65 5.57 7.91 -11.95
CA ILE A 65 6.49 8.76 -11.19
C ILE A 65 5.76 9.39 -10.02
N ASN A 66 6.15 9.05 -8.80
CA ASN A 66 5.64 9.72 -7.61
C ASN A 66 6.59 9.57 -6.41
N ASP A 67 6.54 10.55 -5.53
CA ASP A 67 7.31 10.65 -4.29
C ASP A 67 6.51 10.26 -3.04
N ILE A 68 5.24 9.89 -3.20
CA ILE A 68 4.30 9.58 -2.11
C ILE A 68 4.82 8.46 -1.19
N TYR A 69 5.65 7.58 -1.74
CA TYR A 69 6.22 6.43 -1.05
C TYR A 69 7.70 6.61 -0.67
N ASN A 70 8.27 7.80 -0.87
CA ASN A 70 9.61 8.10 -0.39
C ASN A 70 9.60 8.19 1.12
N VAL A 71 10.50 7.44 1.75
CA VAL A 71 10.58 7.29 3.20
C VAL A 71 12.02 7.46 3.66
N ILE A 72 12.19 8.04 4.85
CA ILE A 72 13.46 7.98 5.56
C ILE A 72 13.60 6.55 6.09
N ILE A 73 14.60 5.83 5.60
CA ILE A 73 14.88 4.46 6.04
C ILE A 73 15.47 4.50 7.45
N ASN A 74 15.03 3.59 8.31
CA ASN A 74 15.75 3.28 9.53
C ASN A 74 16.69 2.09 9.28
N PRO A 75 18.02 2.31 9.23
CA PRO A 75 18.97 1.23 8.96
C PRO A 75 19.24 0.36 10.19
N LYS A 76 18.70 0.71 11.37
CA LYS A 76 18.96 -0.02 12.61
C LYS A 76 18.14 -1.32 12.64
N PRO A 77 18.71 -2.45 13.09
CA PRO A 77 17.96 -3.68 13.31
C PRO A 77 16.79 -3.47 14.27
N ILE A 78 15.69 -4.19 14.04
CA ILE A 78 14.57 -4.25 14.97
C ILE A 78 14.95 -5.15 16.15
N THR A 79 14.99 -4.57 17.34
CA THR A 79 15.32 -5.28 18.59
C THR A 79 14.13 -5.46 19.53
N GLN A 80 13.00 -4.82 19.23
CA GLN A 80 11.79 -4.86 20.05
C GLN A 80 10.61 -5.35 19.24
N PHE A 81 9.85 -6.27 19.82
CA PHE A 81 8.65 -6.87 19.23
C PHE A 81 7.44 -6.64 20.14
N PRO A 82 6.20 -6.67 19.60
CA PRO A 82 5.00 -6.61 20.42
C PRO A 82 4.92 -7.79 21.40
N ASN A 83 4.53 -7.52 22.64
CA ASN A 83 4.35 -8.55 23.68
C ASN A 83 3.06 -9.37 23.46
N GLN A 84 2.14 -8.88 22.64
CA GLN A 84 0.85 -9.52 22.34
C GLN A 84 0.68 -9.69 20.84
N ILE A 85 0.18 -10.86 20.43
CA ILE A 85 -0.12 -11.19 19.04
C ILE A 85 -1.58 -10.81 18.75
N VAL A 86 -1.83 -9.50 18.66
CA VAL A 86 -3.16 -8.93 18.39
C VAL A 86 -3.06 -7.78 17.40
N GLU A 87 -4.17 -7.47 16.72
CA GLU A 87 -4.23 -6.30 15.85
C GLU A 87 -4.05 -5.01 16.67
N ASN A 88 -3.14 -4.15 16.21
CA ASN A 88 -2.97 -2.82 16.78
C ASN A 88 -3.94 -1.83 16.13
N LYS A 89 -5.00 -1.45 16.86
CA LYS A 89 -6.03 -0.51 16.39
C LYS A 89 -5.47 0.86 15.97
N ASN A 90 -4.48 1.38 16.70
CA ASN A 90 -3.88 2.66 16.39
C ASN A 90 -3.10 2.59 15.06
N ALA A 91 -2.36 1.51 14.85
CA ALA A 91 -1.67 1.27 13.59
C ALA A 91 -2.65 1.11 12.42
N TYR A 92 -3.74 0.36 12.60
CA TYR A 92 -4.79 0.23 11.58
C TYR A 92 -5.37 1.61 11.20
N MET A 93 -5.72 2.44 12.19
CA MET A 93 -6.26 3.78 11.96
C MET A 93 -5.26 4.71 11.27
N ALA A 94 -3.97 4.65 11.63
CA ALA A 94 -2.92 5.42 10.99
C ALA A 94 -2.77 5.01 9.51
N ILE A 95 -2.74 3.71 9.22
CA ILE A 95 -2.66 3.16 7.86
C ILE A 95 -3.90 3.60 7.05
N LYS A 96 -5.10 3.40 7.58
CA LYS A 96 -6.35 3.82 6.92
C LYS A 96 -6.34 5.30 6.60
N THR A 97 -5.96 6.14 7.55
CA THR A 97 -5.87 7.60 7.37
C THR A 97 -4.86 7.97 6.29
N PHE A 98 -3.66 7.37 6.32
CA PHE A 98 -2.66 7.58 5.26
C PHE A 98 -3.22 7.17 3.90
N LEU A 99 -3.81 5.97 3.78
CA LEU A 99 -4.29 5.43 2.52
C LEU A 99 -5.42 6.28 1.92
N ALA A 100 -6.30 6.83 2.76
CA ALA A 100 -7.37 7.74 2.34
C ALA A 100 -6.82 9.07 1.78
N ASN A 101 -5.76 9.62 2.39
CA ASN A 101 -5.29 10.98 2.11
C ASN A 101 -4.08 11.06 1.16
N ARG A 102 -3.33 9.96 0.96
CA ARG A 102 -2.04 9.95 0.23
C ARG A 102 -2.05 10.50 -1.19
N LYS A 103 -3.22 10.53 -1.86
CA LYS A 103 -3.33 10.99 -3.25
C LYS A 103 -3.37 12.52 -3.37
N GLY A 104 -3.47 13.23 -2.26
CA GLY A 104 -3.68 14.68 -2.21
C GLY A 104 -5.08 15.09 -2.66
N ASN A 105 -5.30 16.40 -2.77
CA ASN A 105 -6.55 16.96 -3.24
C ASN A 105 -6.74 16.77 -4.76
N LEU A 106 -7.93 17.13 -5.27
CA LEU A 106 -8.25 16.96 -6.69
C LEU A 106 -7.28 17.72 -7.61
N TRP A 107 -6.85 18.93 -7.21
CA TRP A 107 -5.84 19.69 -7.94
C TRP A 107 -4.58 18.86 -8.07
N SER A 108 -3.96 18.43 -6.95
CA SER A 108 -2.74 17.62 -6.95
C SER A 108 -2.84 16.39 -7.87
N ARG A 109 -4.03 15.78 -7.95
CA ARG A 109 -4.30 14.64 -8.85
C ARG A 109 -4.35 15.04 -10.32
N ILE A 110 -5.00 16.16 -10.65
CA ILE A 110 -5.02 16.72 -12.02
C ILE A 110 -3.61 17.11 -12.45
N LYS A 111 -2.83 17.79 -11.58
CA LYS A 111 -1.42 18.14 -11.85
C LYS A 111 -0.61 16.93 -12.28
N ARG A 112 -0.70 15.86 -11.48
CA ARG A 112 0.04 14.63 -11.70
C ARG A 112 -0.37 13.97 -13.02
N TYR A 113 -1.68 13.91 -13.30
CA TYR A 113 -2.17 13.35 -14.55
C TYR A 113 -1.66 14.11 -15.79
N VAL A 114 -1.71 15.45 -15.78
CA VAL A 114 -1.19 16.28 -16.87
C VAL A 114 0.31 16.06 -17.07
N ASN A 115 1.08 16.08 -15.98
CA ASN A 115 2.52 15.84 -16.04
C ASN A 115 2.87 14.45 -16.59
N GLU A 116 2.12 13.41 -16.20
CA GLU A 116 2.38 12.03 -16.63
C GLU A 116 1.96 11.74 -18.09
N LYS A 117 0.94 12.43 -18.61
CA LYS A 117 0.31 12.10 -19.91
C LYS A 117 0.54 13.12 -21.03
N LEU A 118 0.84 14.37 -20.70
CA LEU A 118 0.92 15.47 -21.68
C LEU A 118 2.29 16.15 -21.74
N LEU A 119 3.10 16.05 -20.68
CA LEU A 119 4.43 16.65 -20.60
C LEU A 119 5.58 15.61 -20.68
N ARG A 120 5.21 14.38 -21.06
CA ARG A 120 6.09 13.25 -21.39
C ARG A 120 5.64 12.67 -22.71
#